data_AF-A0A932N5S1-F1
#
_entry.id   AF-A0A932N5S1-F1
#
_cell.length_a   1.000
_cell.length_b   1.000
_cell.length_c   1.000
_cell.angle_alpha   90.00
_cell.angle_beta   90.00
_cell.angle_gamma   90.00
#
_symmetry.space_group_name_H-M   'P 1'
#
loop_
_entity.id
_entity.type
_entity.pdbx_description
1 polymer ?
#
loop_
_entity_poly.entity_id
_entity_poly.type
_entity_poly.pdbx_seq_one_letter_code
_entity_poly.pdbx_strand_id
1 'polypeptide(L)'
;TVTLEHRAELNTVAGLYTAILGRQADLGGFDYWAGLQSAQTDLGAIALGMMSTLEGQNKGYSLNGQSTHDVEQLYKAIFNRASDAGGSAYWSHQLDSGTLSLVGVANAFIAAPEMEGHKLAVVGWDFFV
;
A
#
# COMPACT_ATOMS: atom_id res chain seq x y z
N THR A 1 -18.73 17.60 4.83
CA THR A 1 -18.62 16.21 4.34
C THR A 1 -17.45 15.44 4.94
N VAL A 2 -16.49 16.14 5.58
CA VAL A 2 -15.26 15.60 6.23
C VAL A 2 -15.46 14.39 7.16
N THR A 3 -16.59 14.27 7.87
CA THR A 3 -16.85 13.14 8.78
C THR A 3 -17.05 11.80 8.06
N LEU A 4 -17.43 11.79 6.77
CA LEU A 4 -17.53 10.56 5.98
C LEU A 4 -16.15 10.12 5.47
N GLU A 5 -15.34 11.06 4.99
CA GLU A 5 -13.99 10.79 4.48
C GLU A 5 -13.07 10.27 5.59
N HIS A 6 -13.08 10.92 6.76
CA HIS A 6 -12.30 10.47 7.90
C HIS A 6 -12.63 9.03 8.32
N ARG A 7 -13.90 8.62 8.25
CA ARG A 7 -14.31 7.23 8.55
C ARG A 7 -13.81 6.23 7.51
N ALA A 8 -13.80 6.59 6.23
CA ALA A 8 -13.29 5.73 5.18
C ALA A 8 -11.79 5.51 5.33
N GLU A 9 -11.03 6.57 5.59
CA GLU A 9 -9.58 6.49 5.79
C GLU A 9 -9.21 5.67 7.05
N LEU A 10 -9.95 5.83 8.16
CA LEU A 10 -9.74 5.01 9.36
C LEU A 10 -10.02 3.52 9.11
N ASN A 11 -11.04 3.20 8.30
CA ASN A 11 -11.29 1.82 7.87
C ASN A 11 -10.15 1.29 7.00
N THR A 12 -9.58 2.12 6.13
CA THR A 12 -8.40 1.76 5.32
C THR A 12 -7.19 1.48 6.20
N VAL A 13 -6.92 2.31 7.22
CA VAL A 13 -5.83 2.07 8.19
C VAL A 13 -6.03 0.73 8.92
N ALA A 14 -7.26 0.41 9.34
CA ALA A 14 -7.57 -0.89 9.94
C ALA A 14 -7.36 -2.07 8.96
N GLY A 15 -7.70 -1.87 7.68
CA GLY A 15 -7.42 -2.83 6.60
C GLY A 15 -5.91 -3.07 6.41
N LEU A 16 -5.11 -2.00 6.37
CA LEU A 16 -3.65 -2.06 6.27
C LEU A 16 -3.01 -2.80 7.44
N TYR A 17 -3.50 -2.59 8.67
CA TYR A 17 -3.07 -3.37 9.83
C TYR A 17 -3.25 -4.87 9.62
N THR A 18 -4.42 -5.26 9.09
CA THR A 18 -4.72 -6.67 8.84
C THR A 18 -3.89 -7.21 7.68
N ALA A 19 -3.72 -6.46 6.60
CA ALA A 19 -2.96 -6.88 5.43
C ALA A 19 -1.45 -7.02 5.70
N ILE A 20 -0.86 -5.99 6.33
CA ILE A 20 0.59 -5.89 6.56
C ILE A 20 1.00 -6.63 7.84
N LEU A 21 0.30 -6.40 8.95
CA LEU A 21 0.70 -6.95 10.25
C LEU A 21 -0.04 -8.24 10.61
N GLY A 22 -1.11 -8.58 9.89
CA GLY A 22 -1.88 -9.82 10.12
C GLY A 22 -2.67 -9.80 11.42
N ARG A 23 -2.98 -8.62 11.97
CA ARG A 23 -3.75 -8.43 13.20
C ARG A 23 -4.51 -7.11 13.18
N GLN A 24 -5.47 -6.96 14.09
CA GLN A 24 -6.16 -5.69 14.29
C GLN A 24 -5.23 -4.67 14.98
N ALA A 25 -5.49 -3.39 14.72
CA ALA A 25 -4.82 -2.30 15.41
C ALA A 25 -5.15 -2.35 16.91
N ASP A 26 -4.12 -2.27 17.74
CA ASP A 26 -4.29 -1.94 19.16
C ASP A 26 -4.52 -0.43 19.32
N LEU A 27 -5.09 -0.04 20.46
CA LEU A 27 -5.50 1.35 20.71
C LEU A 27 -4.33 2.33 20.55
N GLY A 28 -3.14 1.97 21.04
CA GLY A 28 -1.94 2.82 20.93
C GLY A 28 -1.42 2.97 19.49
N GLY A 29 -1.41 1.89 18.71
CA GLY A 29 -1.03 1.95 17.30
C GLY A 29 -2.06 2.72 16.45
N PHE A 30 -3.34 2.50 16.70
CA PHE A 30 -4.42 3.20 15.99
C PHE A 30 -4.37 4.71 16.25
N ASP A 31 -4.21 5.15 17.51
CA ASP A 31 -4.05 6.56 17.86
C ASP A 31 -2.82 7.19 17.18
N TYR A 32 -1.70 6.46 17.07
CA TYR A 32 -0.50 6.94 16.40
C TYR A 32 -0.76 7.22 14.90
N TRP A 33 -1.31 6.25 14.17
CA TRP A 33 -1.57 6.40 12.73
C TRP A 33 -2.73 7.34 12.43
N ALA A 34 -3.79 7.34 13.26
CA ALA A 34 -4.90 8.28 13.15
C ALA A 34 -4.45 9.73 13.42
N GLY A 35 -3.51 9.93 14.35
CA GLY A 35 -2.88 11.23 14.60
C GLY A 35 -2.08 11.74 13.38
N LEU A 36 -1.33 10.85 12.71
CA LEU A 36 -0.63 11.19 11.48
C LEU A 36 -1.58 11.50 10.33
N GLN A 37 -2.67 10.75 10.20
CA GLN A 37 -3.70 11.00 9.20
C GLN A 37 -4.39 12.37 9.40
N SER A 38 -4.64 12.78 10.65
CA SER A 38 -5.15 14.14 10.95
C SER A 38 -4.19 15.25 10.52
N ALA A 39 -2.91 14.95 10.29
CA ALA A 39 -1.93 15.86 9.72
C ALA A 39 -1.87 15.82 8.18
N GLN A 40 -2.90 15.25 7.53
CA GLN A 40 -2.96 15.00 6.08
C GLN A 40 -1.84 14.10 5.56
N THR A 41 -1.38 13.16 6.39
CA THR A 41 -0.40 12.16 5.94
C THR A 41 -1.05 11.19 4.97
N ASP A 42 -0.35 10.94 3.87
CA ASP A 42 -0.70 9.95 2.86
C ASP A 42 -0.88 8.53 3.44
N LEU A 43 -1.95 7.84 3.07
CA LEU A 43 -2.20 6.44 3.48
C LEU A 43 -1.05 5.50 3.05
N GLY A 44 -0.41 5.80 1.92
CA GLY A 44 0.79 5.10 1.44
C GLY A 44 1.98 5.29 2.36
N ALA A 45 2.14 6.46 2.99
CA ALA A 45 3.18 6.69 3.98
C ALA A 45 2.91 5.89 5.27
N ILE A 46 1.63 5.79 5.66
CA ILE A 46 1.20 4.94 6.78
C ILE A 46 1.53 3.47 6.50
N ALA A 47 1.21 2.95 5.32
CA ALA A 47 1.51 1.57 4.93
C ALA A 47 3.02 1.27 4.95
N LEU A 48 3.83 2.15 4.35
CA LEU A 48 5.30 2.03 4.38
C LEU A 48 5.85 2.12 5.80
N GLY A 49 5.26 2.96 6.64
CA GLY A 49 5.58 3.07 8.06
C GLY A 49 5.32 1.76 8.81
N MET A 50 4.17 1.12 8.59
CA MET A 50 3.86 -0.19 9.18
C MET A 50 4.86 -1.27 8.73
N MET A 51 5.19 -1.33 7.44
CA MET A 51 6.20 -2.26 6.91
C MET A 51 7.58 -2.06 7.55
N SER A 52 7.93 -0.82 7.88
CA SER A 52 9.22 -0.45 8.45
C SER A 52 9.32 -0.71 9.96
N THR A 53 8.21 -0.99 10.64
CA THR A 53 8.24 -1.39 12.06
C THR A 53 8.94 -2.73 12.25
N LEU A 54 9.43 -3.00 13.46
CA LEU A 54 9.99 -4.31 13.81
C LEU A 54 9.00 -5.46 13.52
N GLU A 55 7.71 -5.20 13.71
CA GLU A 55 6.68 -6.20 13.42
C GLU A 55 6.53 -6.47 11.91
N GLY A 56 6.51 -5.42 11.09
CA GLY A 56 6.52 -5.55 9.63
C GLY A 56 7.78 -6.26 9.11
N GLN A 57 8.95 -5.93 9.68
CA GLN A 57 10.20 -6.62 9.35
C GLN A 57 10.19 -8.09 9.76
N ASN A 58 9.57 -8.44 10.90
CA ASN A 58 9.37 -9.82 11.32
C ASN A 58 8.40 -10.60 10.41
N LYS A 59 7.54 -9.90 9.65
CA LYS A 59 6.74 -10.51 8.56
C LYS A 59 7.55 -10.74 7.29
N GLY A 60 8.80 -10.27 7.24
CA GLY A 60 9.69 -10.41 6.09
C GLY A 60 9.62 -9.22 5.12
N TYR A 61 8.92 -8.14 5.47
CA TYR A 61 8.95 -6.92 4.68
C TYR A 61 10.24 -6.16 4.92
N SER A 62 10.91 -5.82 3.82
CA SER A 62 12.13 -5.03 3.85
C SER A 62 12.11 -4.13 2.62
N LEU A 63 12.54 -2.88 2.76
CA LEU A 63 12.70 -1.95 1.65
C LEU A 63 14.19 -1.67 1.51
N ASN A 64 14.71 -1.69 0.29
CA ASN A 64 16.15 -1.56 0.03
C ASN A 64 16.50 -0.48 -1.01
N GLY A 65 15.51 0.28 -1.49
CA GLY A 65 15.67 1.30 -2.55
C GLY A 65 15.69 0.71 -3.96
N GLN A 66 15.67 -0.62 -4.05
CA GLN A 66 15.39 -1.46 -5.21
C GLN A 66 14.04 -1.19 -5.86
N SER A 67 13.87 -0.40 -6.92
CA SER A 67 12.53 -0.14 -7.49
C SER A 67 11.69 -1.40 -7.76
N THR A 68 12.29 -2.47 -8.27
CA THR A 68 11.61 -3.78 -8.47
C THR A 68 11.37 -4.54 -7.18
N HIS A 69 12.31 -4.48 -6.25
CA HIS A 69 12.19 -5.13 -4.96
C HIS A 69 11.11 -4.45 -4.10
N ASP A 70 11.15 -3.13 -3.96
CA ASP A 70 10.26 -2.37 -3.10
C ASP A 70 8.82 -2.40 -3.64
N VAL A 71 8.63 -2.42 -4.96
CA VAL A 71 7.33 -2.70 -5.58
C VAL A 71 6.80 -4.09 -5.21
N GLU A 72 7.64 -5.13 -5.31
CA GLU A 72 7.24 -6.49 -4.91
C GLU A 72 6.83 -6.56 -3.44
N GLN A 73 7.52 -5.82 -2.57
CA GLN A 73 7.21 -5.75 -1.14
C GLN A 73 5.86 -5.06 -0.90
N LEU A 74 5.55 -3.99 -1.64
CA LEU A 74 4.24 -3.35 -1.61
C LEU A 74 3.11 -4.28 -2.07
N TYR A 75 3.33 -5.06 -3.13
CA TYR A 75 2.35 -6.07 -3.58
C TYR A 75 2.06 -7.11 -2.49
N LYS A 76 3.11 -7.63 -1.83
CA LYS A 76 2.96 -8.59 -0.73
C LYS A 76 2.31 -7.99 0.50
N ALA A 77 2.64 -6.75 0.84
CA ALA A 77 2.14 -6.09 2.05
C ALA A 77 0.67 -5.65 1.92
N ILE A 78 0.28 -5.09 0.77
CA ILE A 78 -1.04 -4.50 0.57
C ILE A 78 -2.03 -5.50 -0.03
N PHE A 79 -1.59 -6.31 -1.00
CA PHE A 79 -2.48 -7.24 -1.72
C PHE A 79 -2.29 -8.70 -1.33
N ASN A 80 -1.31 -9.00 -0.46
CA ASN A 80 -0.98 -10.37 -0.05
C ASN A 80 -0.75 -11.33 -1.23
N ARG A 81 -0.11 -10.83 -2.30
CA ARG A 81 0.22 -11.59 -3.51
C ARG A 81 1.54 -11.11 -4.11
N ALA A 82 2.15 -11.93 -4.96
CA ALA A 82 3.27 -11.49 -5.79
C ALA A 82 2.79 -10.53 -6.90
N SER A 83 3.70 -9.67 -7.36
CA SER A 83 3.44 -8.83 -8.53
C SER A 83 3.42 -9.66 -9.82
N ASP A 84 2.57 -9.26 -10.77
CA ASP A 84 2.63 -9.76 -12.13
C ASP A 84 3.75 -9.05 -12.90
N ALA A 85 4.35 -9.71 -13.89
CA ALA A 85 5.50 -9.15 -14.62
C ALA A 85 5.23 -7.75 -15.21
N GLY A 86 4.05 -7.54 -15.80
CA GLY A 86 3.66 -6.24 -16.35
C GLY A 86 3.44 -5.16 -15.28
N GLY A 87 2.84 -5.54 -14.15
CA GLY A 87 2.63 -4.62 -13.03
C GLY A 87 3.94 -4.21 -12.38
N SER A 88 4.83 -5.17 -12.11
CA SER A 88 6.17 -4.92 -11.57
C SER A 88 6.95 -3.95 -12.45
N ALA A 89 7.02 -4.22 -13.77
CA ALA A 89 7.73 -3.37 -14.72
C ALA A 89 7.17 -1.94 -14.78
N TYR A 90 5.84 -1.79 -14.79
CA TYR A 90 5.21 -0.48 -14.82
C TYR A 90 5.56 0.35 -13.59
N TRP A 91 5.34 -0.19 -12.39
CA TRP A 91 5.54 0.56 -11.14
C TRP A 91 7.02 0.85 -10.89
N SER A 92 7.91 -0.11 -11.17
CA SER A 92 9.34 0.12 -11.04
C SER A 92 9.83 1.19 -12.01
N HIS A 93 9.32 1.21 -13.25
CA HIS A 93 9.63 2.30 -14.17
C HIS A 93 9.18 3.66 -13.63
N GLN A 94 7.99 3.77 -13.01
CA GLN A 94 7.54 5.03 -12.40
C GLN A 94 8.46 5.50 -11.26
N LEU A 95 9.02 4.57 -10.50
CA LEU A 95 10.00 4.87 -9.45
C LEU A 95 11.35 5.28 -10.04
N ASP A 96 11.86 4.50 -11.01
CA ASP A 96 13.16 4.75 -11.65
C ASP A 96 13.17 6.06 -12.46
N SER A 97 12.04 6.44 -13.07
CA SER A 97 11.89 7.71 -13.76
C SER A 97 11.69 8.91 -12.82
N GLY A 98 11.50 8.67 -11.52
CA GLY A 98 11.18 9.69 -10.53
C GLY A 98 9.79 10.31 -10.72
N THR A 99 8.93 9.71 -11.56
CA THR A 99 7.56 10.19 -11.80
C THR A 99 6.69 9.99 -10.57
N LEU A 100 6.89 8.89 -9.85
CA LEU A 100 6.27 8.64 -8.56
C LEU A 100 7.35 8.35 -7.51
N SER A 101 7.07 8.75 -6.27
CA SER A 101 7.79 8.25 -5.10
C SER A 101 7.20 6.90 -4.67
N LEU A 102 7.92 6.17 -3.80
CA LEU A 102 7.41 4.93 -3.21
C LEU A 102 6.11 5.16 -2.43
N VAL A 103 5.98 6.30 -1.74
CA VAL A 103 4.74 6.74 -1.10
C VAL A 103 3.62 6.92 -2.13
N GLY A 104 3.92 7.54 -3.28
CA GLY A 104 2.97 7.70 -4.38
C GLY A 104 2.48 6.38 -4.96
N VAL A 105 3.38 5.40 -5.11
CA VAL A 105 3.02 4.04 -5.55
C VAL A 105 2.14 3.34 -4.50
N ALA A 106 2.51 3.38 -3.22
CA ALA A 106 1.72 2.80 -2.14
C ALA A 106 0.33 3.44 -2.04
N ASN A 107 0.24 4.78 -2.19
CA ASN A 107 -1.03 5.50 -2.28
C ASN A 107 -1.87 5.02 -3.46
N ALA A 108 -1.27 4.86 -4.64
CA ALA A 108 -1.98 4.37 -5.82
C ALA A 108 -2.53 2.95 -5.61
N PHE A 109 -1.81 2.10 -4.87
CA PHE A 109 -2.28 0.75 -4.54
C PHE A 109 -3.48 0.78 -3.59
N ILE A 110 -3.47 1.71 -2.64
CA ILE A 110 -4.52 1.88 -1.63
C ILE A 110 -5.76 2.57 -2.21
N ALA A 111 -5.56 3.56 -3.08
CA ALA A 111 -6.62 4.36 -3.70
C ALA A 111 -7.24 3.68 -4.93
N ALA A 112 -6.67 2.58 -5.43
CA ALA A 112 -7.31 1.76 -6.44
C ALA A 112 -8.71 1.37 -5.93
N PRO A 113 -9.78 1.60 -6.73
CA PRO A 113 -11.16 1.54 -6.26
C PRO A 113 -11.45 0.17 -5.67
N GLU A 114 -11.55 0.13 -4.34
CA GLU A 114 -12.06 -0.95 -3.51
C GLU A 114 -11.39 -2.32 -3.73
N MET A 115 -10.72 -2.81 -2.67
CA MET A 115 -10.21 -4.17 -2.50
C MET A 115 -11.28 -5.29 -2.66
N GLU A 116 -12.51 -5.00 -3.10
CA GLU A 116 -13.61 -5.95 -3.30
C GLU A 116 -13.89 -6.33 -4.78
N GLY A 117 -13.23 -5.71 -5.78
CA GLY A 117 -13.43 -6.06 -7.20
C GLY A 117 -12.28 -6.81 -7.90
N HIS A 118 -11.05 -6.76 -7.36
CA HIS A 118 -9.84 -7.10 -8.11
C HIS A 118 -9.29 -8.52 -7.91
N LYS A 119 -10.16 -9.49 -7.62
CA LYS A 119 -9.77 -10.90 -7.76
C LYS A 119 -9.75 -11.40 -9.21
N LEU A 120 -10.36 -10.75 -10.22
CA LEU A 120 -10.52 -11.40 -11.55
C LEU A 120 -10.55 -10.54 -12.84
N ALA A 121 -10.15 -9.26 -12.93
CA ALA A 121 -10.43 -8.47 -14.16
C ALA A 121 -9.36 -7.46 -14.66
N VAL A 122 -8.16 -7.93 -15.03
CA VAL A 122 -7.37 -7.34 -16.15
C VAL A 122 -6.61 -8.51 -16.79
N VAL A 123 -6.99 -9.23 -17.84
CA VAL A 123 -7.98 -9.09 -18.93
C VAL A 123 -8.20 -7.63 -19.35
N GLY A 124 -7.15 -7.01 -19.88
CA GLY A 124 -7.27 -5.65 -20.42
C GLY A 124 -5.98 -4.91 -20.75
N TRP A 125 -4.79 -5.53 -20.71
CA TRP A 125 -3.63 -4.99 -21.42
C TRP A 125 -3.61 -5.63 -22.81
N ASP A 126 -4.23 -4.92 -23.75
CA ASP A 126 -4.27 -5.24 -25.16
C ASP A 126 -2.85 -5.25 -25.73
N PHE A 127 -2.49 -6.37 -26.35
CA PHE A 127 -1.38 -6.52 -27.27
C PHE A 127 -1.79 -5.88 -28.60
N PHE A 128 -0.97 -4.97 -29.14
CA PHE A 128 -1.19 -4.38 -30.46
C PHE A 128 -1.53 -5.44 -31.52
N VAL A 129 -2.67 -5.30 -32.22
CA VAL A 129 -2.73 -4.96 -33.67
C VAL A 129 -4.14 -4.53 -34.08
#